data_AF-A0A2V5W966-F1
#
_entry.id   AF-A0A2V5W966-F1
#
_cell.length_a   1.000
_cell.length_b   1.000
_cell.length_c   1.000
_cell.angle_alpha   90.00
_cell.angle_beta   90.00
_cell.angle_gamma   90.00
#
_symmetry.space_group_name_H-M   'P 1'
#
loop_
_entity.id
_entity.type
_entity.pdbx_description
1 polymer ?
#
loop_
_entity_poly.entity_id
_entity_poly.type
_entity_poly.pdbx_seq_one_letter_code
_entity_poly.pdbx_strand_id
1 'polypeptide(L)'
;MTSHKSDKSPKIDNHHISRRSFLGTTAAGSAALLSGGLATLFKDSALGGSSFPFVEATIPQLQAAMTNGQLTSRDLVLGYLKRMQSLNPTLHAVIETNPNAVSIAAGLDNERRAGHVRGPLHGIPL
;
A
#
# COMPACT_ATOMS: atom_id res chain seq x y z
N MET A 1 48.42 -45.66 -21.96
CA MET A 1 48.79 -44.34 -22.54
C MET A 1 47.63 -43.92 -23.42
N THR A 2 46.95 -42.78 -23.26
CA THR A 2 47.44 -41.42 -22.98
C THR A 2 46.43 -40.62 -22.15
N SER A 3 47.01 -39.77 -21.31
CA SER A 3 46.41 -38.69 -20.54
C SER A 3 45.61 -37.70 -21.39
N HIS A 4 44.51 -37.19 -20.84
CA HIS A 4 43.96 -35.82 -20.94
C HIS A 4 42.44 -35.88 -20.76
N LYS A 5 41.76 -35.02 -20.01
CA LYS A 5 42.13 -33.82 -19.23
C LYS A 5 40.88 -33.50 -18.41
N SER A 6 41.03 -33.29 -17.11
CA SER A 6 39.96 -32.77 -16.26
C SER A 6 39.54 -31.40 -16.76
N ASP A 7 38.31 -31.28 -17.24
CA ASP A 7 37.64 -30.00 -17.41
C ASP A 7 36.85 -29.71 -16.13
N LYS A 8 37.49 -29.01 -15.20
CA LYS A 8 36.80 -28.36 -14.08
C LYS A 8 36.25 -27.05 -14.61
N SER A 9 35.03 -27.09 -15.14
CA SER A 9 34.25 -25.87 -15.34
C SER A 9 34.00 -25.22 -13.97
N PRO A 10 34.36 -23.94 -13.77
CA PRO A 10 34.09 -23.26 -12.52
C PRO A 10 32.58 -23.16 -12.33
N LYS A 11 32.10 -23.65 -11.19
CA LYS A 11 30.78 -23.29 -10.66
C LYS A 11 30.75 -21.76 -10.59
N ILE A 12 29.92 -21.15 -11.43
CA ILE A 12 29.56 -19.75 -11.27
C ILE A 12 28.68 -19.72 -10.02
N ASP A 13 29.31 -19.48 -8.88
CA ASP A 13 28.62 -19.21 -7.64
C ASP A 13 27.93 -17.85 -7.84
N ASN A 14 26.69 -17.90 -8.33
CA ASN A 14 25.77 -16.76 -8.32
C ASN A 14 25.59 -16.38 -6.85
N HIS A 15 26.50 -15.54 -6.34
CA HIS A 15 26.35 -14.82 -5.10
C HIS A 15 25.11 -13.96 -5.27
N HIS A 16 23.96 -14.52 -4.88
CA HIS A 16 22.73 -13.80 -4.69
C HIS A 16 23.05 -12.75 -3.62
N ILE A 17 23.38 -11.54 -4.07
CA ILE A 17 23.60 -10.40 -3.17
C ILE A 17 22.27 -10.17 -2.46
N SER A 18 22.19 -10.72 -1.25
CA SER A 18 21.03 -10.57 -0.39
C SER A 18 21.06 -9.15 0.15
N ARG A 19 19.91 -8.45 0.09
CA ARG A 19 19.72 -7.04 0.51
C ARG A 19 20.24 -6.71 1.92
N ARG A 20 20.45 -7.75 2.73
CA ARG A 20 21.00 -7.75 4.08
C ARG A 20 22.54 -7.59 4.14
N SER A 21 23.26 -7.82 3.04
CA SER A 21 24.71 -7.60 2.92
C SER A 21 25.11 -6.15 2.60
N PHE A 22 24.14 -5.22 2.50
CA PHE A 22 24.40 -3.82 2.17
C PHE A 22 24.13 -2.82 3.32
N LEU A 23 23.74 -3.31 4.51
CA LEU A 23 23.45 -2.45 5.68
C LEU A 23 24.55 -2.49 6.77
N GLY A 24 25.74 -3.02 6.46
CA GLY A 24 26.77 -3.31 7.48
C GLY A 24 28.07 -2.52 7.43
N THR A 25 28.30 -1.63 6.46
CA THR A 25 29.65 -1.05 6.24
C THR A 25 29.64 0.41 5.83
N THR A 26 29.29 1.30 6.77
CA THR A 26 29.75 2.70 6.78
C THR A 26 30.05 3.13 8.22
N ALA A 27 31.06 2.53 8.82
CA ALA A 27 31.69 3.04 10.03
C ALA A 27 33.01 3.73 9.64
N ALA A 28 32.94 4.97 9.14
CA ALA A 28 34.09 5.87 9.07
C ALA A 28 33.66 7.33 8.79
N GLY A 29 33.45 8.08 9.87
CA GLY A 29 33.90 9.48 10.01
C GLY A 29 33.26 10.59 9.16
N SER A 30 32.36 11.36 9.77
CA SER A 30 32.44 12.84 9.77
C SER A 30 31.41 13.43 10.73
N ALA A 31 31.90 14.19 11.70
CA ALA A 31 31.12 15.01 12.61
C ALA A 31 30.43 16.15 11.83
N ALA A 32 29.10 16.23 11.92
CA ALA A 32 28.33 17.41 11.52
C ALA A 32 27.15 17.60 12.49
N LEU A 33 27.49 17.72 13.78
CA LEU A 33 26.66 18.45 14.74
C LEU A 33 26.99 19.92 14.51
N LEU A 34 26.13 20.65 13.81
CA LEU A 34 25.90 22.11 13.87
C LEU A 34 25.02 22.46 12.65
N SER A 35 23.78 22.91 12.93
CA SER A 35 22.85 23.51 11.96
C SER A 35 22.12 22.54 11.00
N GLY A 36 21.11 21.81 11.49
CA GLY A 36 19.95 21.42 10.68
C GLY A 36 19.94 20.06 9.95
N GLY A 37 20.97 19.21 10.11
CA GLY A 37 21.11 17.97 9.31
C GLY A 37 20.27 16.74 9.73
N LEU A 38 19.68 16.70 10.94
CA LEU A 38 19.01 15.49 11.46
C LEU A 38 17.62 15.23 10.86
N ALA A 39 17.06 16.17 10.08
CA ALA A 39 15.73 16.02 9.49
C ALA A 39 15.68 15.01 8.32
N THR A 40 16.83 14.57 7.80
CA THR A 40 16.89 13.66 6.62
C THR A 40 16.75 12.17 6.97
N LEU A 41 16.69 11.80 8.25
CA LEU A 41 16.52 10.40 8.67
C LEU A 41 15.06 9.94 8.67
N PHE A 42 14.08 10.84 8.52
CA PHE A 42 12.67 10.49 8.34
C PHE A 42 12.30 10.47 6.85
N LYS A 43 13.03 9.68 6.06
CA LYS A 43 12.71 9.49 4.64
C LYS A 43 11.63 8.40 4.50
N ASP A 44 10.39 8.83 4.65
CA ASP A 44 9.19 8.34 3.96
C ASP A 44 9.09 6.81 3.77
N SER A 45 8.66 6.09 4.80
CA SER A 45 8.09 4.76 4.62
C SER A 45 6.60 4.87 4.29
N ALA A 46 6.25 5.46 3.15
CA ALA A 46 4.85 5.64 2.74
C ALA A 46 4.57 5.40 1.25
N LEU A 47 5.36 4.56 0.55
CA LEU A 47 5.13 4.28 -0.88
C LEU A 47 5.21 2.79 -1.24
N GLY A 48 4.83 1.92 -0.30
CA GLY A 48 4.38 0.57 -0.59
C GLY A 48 2.89 0.47 -0.38
N GLY A 49 2.09 1.16 -1.21
CA GLY A 49 0.64 1.20 -1.10
C GLY A 49 0.02 -0.17 -1.30
N SER A 50 -0.03 -0.97 -0.24
CA SER A 50 -0.88 -2.15 -0.17
C SER A 50 -2.32 -1.66 -0.14
N SER A 51 -2.96 -1.63 -1.32
CA SER A 51 -4.40 -1.40 -1.41
C SER A 51 -5.10 -2.42 -0.51
N PHE A 52 -5.88 -1.95 0.46
CA PHE A 52 -6.63 -2.84 1.35
C PHE A 52 -7.56 -3.74 0.50
N PRO A 53 -7.50 -5.07 0.63
CA PRO A 53 -8.33 -5.98 -0.15
C PRO A 53 -9.77 -5.92 0.34
N PHE A 54 -10.55 -4.98 -0.18
CA PHE A 54 -11.93 -4.74 0.23
C PHE A 54 -12.95 -5.72 -0.38
N VAL A 55 -12.57 -6.46 -1.42
CA VAL A 55 -13.42 -7.50 -2.01
C VAL A 55 -13.51 -8.66 -1.03
N GLU A 56 -14.74 -9.13 -0.76
CA GLU A 56 -15.06 -10.12 0.30
C GLU A 56 -14.82 -9.66 1.75
N ALA A 57 -14.42 -8.39 1.96
CA ALA A 57 -14.30 -7.86 3.32
C ALA A 57 -15.68 -7.60 3.93
N THR A 58 -15.87 -8.03 5.16
CA THR A 58 -17.08 -7.76 5.95
C THR A 58 -17.14 -6.29 6.37
N ILE A 59 -18.34 -5.77 6.65
CA ILE A 59 -18.52 -4.40 7.15
C ILE A 59 -17.65 -4.11 8.41
N PRO A 60 -17.60 -5.00 9.42
CA PRO A 60 -16.69 -4.81 10.56
C PRO A 60 -15.21 -4.71 10.18
N GLN A 61 -14.75 -5.50 9.20
CA GLN A 61 -13.37 -5.43 8.72
C GLN A 61 -13.08 -4.12 7.99
N LEU A 62 -14.01 -3.64 7.16
CA LEU A 62 -13.90 -2.34 6.49
C LEU A 62 -13.89 -1.19 7.49
N GLN A 63 -14.75 -1.24 8.52
CA GLN A 63 -14.75 -0.25 9.60
C GLN A 63 -13.43 -0.25 10.38
N ALA A 64 -12.89 -1.43 10.72
CA ALA A 64 -11.61 -1.55 11.38
C ALA A 64 -10.47 -0.97 10.52
N ALA A 65 -10.45 -1.28 9.22
CA ALA A 65 -9.47 -0.73 8.28
C ALA A 65 -9.54 0.80 8.20
N MET A 66 -10.74 1.37 8.14
CA MET A 66 -10.93 2.83 8.16
C MET A 66 -10.54 3.47 9.49
N THR A 67 -10.78 2.79 10.61
CA THR A 67 -10.41 3.27 11.94
C THR A 67 -8.89 3.25 12.13
N ASN A 68 -8.20 2.27 11.54
CA ASN A 68 -6.75 2.13 11.59
C ASN A 68 -6.02 2.98 10.52
N GLY A 69 -6.75 3.77 9.73
CA GLY A 69 -6.18 4.60 8.66
C GLY A 69 -5.63 3.81 7.46
N GLN A 70 -5.96 2.52 7.34
CA GLN A 70 -5.53 1.64 6.25
C GLN A 70 -6.40 1.81 4.98
N LEU A 71 -7.59 2.36 5.15
CA LEU A 71 -8.59 2.57 4.10
C LEU A 71 -9.33 3.88 4.38
N THR A 72 -9.72 4.61 3.34
CA THR A 72 -10.66 5.73 3.47
C THR A 72 -11.99 5.36 2.81
N SER A 73 -13.08 5.98 3.24
CA SER A 73 -14.40 5.85 2.60
C SER A 73 -14.31 6.25 1.12
N ARG A 74 -13.58 7.34 0.82
CA ARG A 74 -13.33 7.80 -0.54
C ARG A 74 -12.62 6.74 -1.39
N ASP A 75 -11.57 6.12 -0.87
CA ASP A 75 -10.82 5.09 -1.61
C ASP A 75 -11.66 3.83 -1.82
N LEU A 76 -12.48 3.45 -0.83
CA LEU A 76 -13.42 2.34 -0.95
C LEU A 76 -14.46 2.60 -2.06
N VAL A 77 -15.05 3.79 -2.10
CA VAL A 77 -15.99 4.21 -3.15
C VAL A 77 -15.34 4.20 -4.53
N LEU A 78 -14.14 4.78 -4.67
CA LEU A 78 -13.40 4.76 -5.93
C LEU A 78 -13.08 3.33 -6.38
N GLY A 79 -12.74 2.45 -5.44
CA GLY A 79 -12.53 1.02 -5.69
C GLY A 79 -13.75 0.34 -6.29
N TYR A 80 -14.94 0.53 -5.71
CA TYR A 80 -16.18 -0.04 -6.24
C TYR A 80 -16.61 0.61 -7.56
N LEU A 81 -16.47 1.93 -7.73
CA LEU A 81 -16.76 2.61 -9.00
C LEU A 81 -15.90 2.04 -10.14
N LYS A 82 -14.61 1.83 -9.89
CA LYS A 82 -13.71 1.18 -10.85
C LYS A 82 -14.15 -0.25 -11.19
N ARG A 83 -14.58 -1.02 -10.19
CA ARG A 83 -15.11 -2.38 -10.39
C ARG A 83 -16.40 -2.35 -11.22
N MET A 84 -17.33 -1.44 -10.94
CA MET A 84 -18.55 -1.26 -11.73
C MET A 84 -18.23 -0.89 -13.18
N GLN A 85 -17.31 0.04 -13.41
CA GLN A 85 -16.87 0.39 -14.78
C GLN A 85 -16.39 -0.83 -15.57
N SER A 86 -15.69 -1.77 -14.91
CA SER A 86 -15.19 -2.98 -15.56
C SER A 86 -16.22 -4.10 -15.74
N LEU A 87 -17.17 -4.27 -14.82
CA LEU A 87 -18.07 -5.43 -14.78
C LEU A 87 -19.50 -5.11 -15.24
N ASN A 88 -19.98 -3.89 -14.99
CA ASN A 88 -21.36 -3.51 -15.29
C ASN A 88 -21.72 -3.55 -16.79
N PRO A 89 -20.80 -3.33 -17.76
CA PRO A 89 -21.13 -3.53 -19.19
C PRO A 89 -21.56 -4.96 -19.55
N THR A 90 -21.21 -5.95 -18.72
CA THR A 90 -21.64 -7.34 -18.90
C THR A 90 -22.79 -7.68 -17.97
N LEU A 91 -22.68 -7.29 -16.69
CA LEU A 91 -23.63 -7.67 -15.66
C LEU A 91 -24.94 -6.86 -15.70
N HIS A 92 -24.88 -5.61 -16.19
CA HIS A 92 -26.01 -4.67 -16.22
C HIS A 92 -26.73 -4.55 -14.86
N ALA A 93 -25.98 -4.62 -13.76
CA ALA A 93 -26.51 -4.66 -12.40
C ALA A 93 -26.84 -3.26 -11.84
N VAL A 94 -26.20 -2.21 -12.36
CA VAL A 94 -26.34 -0.82 -11.90
C VAL A 94 -26.85 0.03 -13.05
N ILE A 95 -28.01 0.66 -12.86
CA ILE A 95 -28.65 1.53 -13.87
C ILE A 95 -27.94 2.89 -13.91
N GLU A 96 -27.71 3.49 -12.74
CA GLU A 96 -27.05 4.80 -12.61
C GLU A 96 -26.26 4.84 -11.29
N THR A 97 -25.11 5.52 -11.30
CA THR A 97 -24.32 5.79 -10.10
C THR A 97 -24.58 7.20 -9.58
N ASN A 98 -24.60 7.40 -8.27
CA ASN A 98 -24.71 8.74 -7.69
C ASN A 98 -23.47 9.60 -8.03
N PRO A 99 -23.60 10.75 -8.72
CA PRO A 99 -22.47 11.60 -9.10
C PRO A 99 -21.74 12.22 -7.90
N ASN A 100 -22.42 12.32 -6.76
CA ASN A 100 -21.88 12.87 -5.52
C ASN A 100 -21.23 11.81 -4.61
N ALA A 101 -21.18 10.52 -5.01
CA ALA A 101 -20.70 9.44 -4.15
C ALA A 101 -19.29 9.71 -3.59
N VAL A 102 -18.38 10.19 -4.44
CA VAL A 102 -16.98 10.47 -4.05
C VAL A 102 -16.89 11.65 -3.09
N SER A 103 -17.68 12.71 -3.29
CA SER A 103 -17.66 13.90 -2.43
C SER A 103 -18.31 13.61 -1.07
N ILE A 104 -19.41 12.86 -1.04
CA ILE A 104 -20.04 12.37 0.19
C ILE A 104 -19.05 11.53 0.99
N ALA A 105 -18.36 10.59 0.34
CA ALA A 105 -17.37 9.73 0.98
C ALA A 105 -16.22 10.51 1.61
N ALA A 106 -15.69 11.51 0.88
CA ALA A 106 -14.67 12.42 1.41
C ALA A 106 -15.18 13.25 2.60
N GLY A 107 -16.45 13.65 2.59
CA GLY A 107 -17.10 14.30 3.74
C GLY A 107 -17.13 13.39 4.98
N LEU A 108 -17.46 12.11 4.80
CA LEU A 108 -17.45 11.13 5.89
C LEU A 108 -16.02 10.86 6.42
N ASP A 109 -15.01 10.91 5.56
CA ASP A 109 -13.60 10.83 6.01
C ASP A 109 -13.21 12.05 6.85
N ASN A 110 -13.67 13.26 6.48
CA ASN A 110 -13.48 14.48 7.27
C ASN A 110 -14.12 14.36 8.65
N GLU A 111 -15.36 13.89 8.72
CA GLU A 111 -16.06 13.68 9.98
C GLU A 111 -15.34 12.66 10.87
N ARG A 112 -14.87 11.55 10.29
CA ARG A 112 -14.09 10.55 11.03
C ARG A 112 -12.83 11.18 11.64
N ARG A 113 -12.09 11.98 10.87
CA ARG A 113 -10.89 12.69 11.38
C ARG A 113 -11.23 13.72 12.46
N ALA A 114 -12.41 14.31 12.42
CA ALA A 114 -12.92 15.20 13.45
C ALA A 114 -13.49 14.46 14.68
N GLY A 115 -13.49 13.12 14.71
CA GLY A 115 -14.05 12.33 15.80
C GLY A 115 -15.57 12.16 15.74
N HIS A 116 -16.22 12.52 14.63
CA HIS A 116 -17.67 12.45 14.42
C HIS A 116 -18.07 11.20 13.63
N VAL A 117 -17.92 10.01 14.23
CA VAL A 117 -18.33 8.75 13.60
C VAL A 117 -19.81 8.49 13.86
N ARG A 118 -20.60 8.29 12.79
CA ARG A 118 -22.07 8.15 12.85
C ARG A 118 -22.58 6.75 13.22
N GLY A 119 -21.69 5.76 13.34
CA GLY A 119 -22.03 4.38 13.69
C GLY A 119 -21.39 3.33 12.76
N PRO A 120 -21.85 2.06 12.81
CA PRO A 120 -21.22 0.94 12.09
C PRO A 120 -21.19 1.05 10.56
N LEU A 121 -22.03 1.91 9.98
CA LEU A 121 -22.10 2.16 8.53
C LEU A 121 -21.38 3.43 8.10
N HIS A 122 -20.68 4.13 9.00
CA HIS A 122 -19.98 5.37 8.67
C HIS A 122 -18.92 5.16 7.58
N GLY A 123 -19.18 5.66 6.38
CA GLY A 123 -18.27 5.53 5.22
C GLY A 123 -18.41 4.24 4.41
N ILE A 124 -19.47 3.44 4.63
CA ILE A 124 -19.72 2.23 3.84
C ILE A 124 -20.61 2.57 2.62
N PRO A 125 -20.17 2.28 1.38
CA PRO A 125 -21.02 2.44 0.20
C PRO A 125 -22.01 1.28 0.06
N LEU A 126 -23.23 1.61 -0.38
CA LEU A 126 -24.35 0.71 -0.63
C LEU A 126 -25.03 1.08 -1.96
#